data_AF-A0A536LBA2-F1
#
_entry.id   AF-A0A536LBA2-F1
#
_cell.length_a   1.000
_cell.length_b   1.000
_cell.length_c   1.000
_cell.angle_alpha   90.00
_cell.angle_beta   90.00
_cell.angle_gamma   90.00
#
_symmetry.space_group_name_H-M   'P 1'
#
loop_
_entity.id
_entity.type
_entity.pdbx_description
1 polymer ?
#
loop_
_entity_poly.entity_id
_entity_poly.type
_entity_poly.pdbx_seq_one_letter_code
_entity_poly.pdbx_strand_id
1 'polypeptide(L)'
;MRDYRIVGPDAVRTADIANMVAINSSRFIYDLPEPGRDALLAKINQGASTNGLDAHVEQEPTRVPHRVRAQRAADLGGGDFFMEGPMVVALGGIPNRPLPVTAERLDFGGNVGSRWGEVTVTVSTGRPERSQLVGYFGVDYGTALVGDADALSDRRVEVELRQQIERGGRFAVGTCRVGGATVLGMDNSWGDGIFPVYADRDASGQLVSVRLVLGDEGRRQLAEKVWERAQREGS
;
A
#
# COMPACT_ATOMS: atom_id res chain seq x y z
N MET A 1 10.49 16.93 7.31
CA MET A 1 9.87 15.66 7.74
C MET A 1 10.89 14.86 8.52
N ARG A 2 10.48 14.16 9.57
CA ARG A 2 11.37 13.34 10.42
C ARG A 2 10.80 11.94 10.55
N ASP A 3 11.68 10.98 10.70
CA ASP A 3 11.33 9.58 10.88
C ASP A 3 11.51 9.20 12.35
N TYR A 4 10.62 8.34 12.85
CA TYR A 4 10.59 7.85 14.22
C TYR A 4 10.33 6.35 14.24
N ARG A 5 10.68 5.73 15.36
CA ARG A 5 10.39 4.32 15.64
C ARG A 5 9.91 4.16 17.08
N ILE A 6 9.03 3.21 17.30
CA ILE A 6 8.66 2.77 18.64
C ILE A 6 9.61 1.63 19.01
N VAL A 7 10.32 1.77 20.12
CA VAL A 7 11.29 0.81 20.64
C VAL A 7 10.83 0.24 21.97
N GLY A 8 11.42 -0.88 22.37
CA GLY A 8 11.05 -1.62 23.58
C GLY A 8 10.31 -2.92 23.26
N PRO A 9 10.23 -3.86 24.23
CA PRO A 9 9.57 -5.15 24.05
C PRO A 9 8.08 -5.01 23.69
N ASP A 10 7.42 -3.94 24.14
CA ASP A 10 5.98 -3.72 23.91
C ASP A 10 5.68 -2.84 22.69
N ALA A 11 6.67 -2.57 21.81
CA ALA A 11 6.53 -1.60 20.73
C ALA A 11 5.33 -1.83 19.79
N VAL A 12 5.01 -3.09 19.44
CA VAL A 12 3.83 -3.41 18.60
C VAL A 12 2.56 -3.04 19.33
N ARG A 13 2.45 -3.50 20.58
CA ARG A 13 1.25 -3.30 21.38
C ARG A 13 1.00 -1.83 21.65
N THR A 14 2.04 -1.05 21.93
CA THR A 14 1.95 0.40 22.05
C THR A 14 1.45 1.05 20.77
N ALA A 15 1.95 0.61 19.62
CA ALA A 15 1.50 1.12 18.33
C ALA A 15 0.03 0.82 18.04
N ASP A 16 -0.40 -0.42 18.29
CA ASP A 16 -1.78 -0.87 18.09
C ASP A 16 -2.75 -0.04 18.97
N ILE A 17 -2.38 0.21 20.24
CA ILE A 17 -3.16 1.03 21.17
C ILE A 17 -3.24 2.48 20.72
N ALA A 18 -2.16 3.03 20.15
CA ALA A 18 -2.14 4.41 19.70
C ALA A 18 -3.13 4.67 18.55
N ASN A 19 -3.72 3.62 17.96
CA ASN A 19 -4.71 3.66 16.88
C ASN A 19 -4.29 4.69 15.83
N MET A 20 -3.01 4.60 15.42
CA MET A 20 -2.47 5.40 14.33
C MET A 20 -3.25 5.00 13.08
N VAL A 21 -3.80 6.00 12.39
CA VAL A 21 -4.66 5.81 11.22
C VAL A 21 -4.05 4.77 10.26
N ALA A 22 -4.65 3.58 10.23
CA ALA A 22 -4.60 2.59 9.16
C ALA A 22 -3.22 2.10 8.65
N ILE A 23 -2.16 2.07 9.47
CA ILE A 23 -0.87 1.48 9.08
C ILE A 23 -0.56 0.23 9.92
N ASN A 24 -0.52 -0.93 9.26
CA ASN A 24 -0.16 -2.24 9.79
C ASN A 24 1.33 -2.39 10.13
N SER A 25 2.25 -1.61 9.54
CA SER A 25 3.67 -1.59 9.96
C SER A 25 3.88 -0.74 11.22
N SER A 26 3.19 -1.12 12.30
CA SER A 26 2.86 -0.28 13.44
C SER A 26 4.06 0.30 14.22
N ARG A 27 5.28 -0.23 14.04
CA ARG A 27 6.48 0.22 14.77
C ARG A 27 7.21 1.43 14.17
N PHE A 28 6.93 1.81 12.93
CA PHE A 28 7.69 2.84 12.21
C PHE A 28 6.80 4.00 11.78
N ILE A 29 7.30 5.22 11.97
CA ILE A 29 6.57 6.45 11.66
C ILE A 29 7.45 7.27 10.73
N TYR A 30 7.15 7.20 9.44
CA TYR A 30 7.94 7.86 8.41
C TYR A 30 7.31 9.16 7.96
N ASP A 31 8.17 10.09 7.51
CA ASP A 31 7.79 11.34 6.87
C ASP A 31 6.83 12.23 7.69
N LEU A 32 6.89 12.15 9.02
CA LEU A 32 5.98 12.88 9.90
C LEU A 32 6.19 14.40 9.73
N PRO A 33 5.16 15.16 9.27
CA PRO A 33 5.26 16.61 9.11
C PRO A 33 5.29 17.31 10.47
N GLU A 34 5.84 18.52 10.55
CA GLU A 34 5.95 19.23 11.85
C GLU A 34 4.59 19.56 12.49
N PRO A 35 3.57 20.01 11.74
CA PRO A 35 2.23 20.19 12.30
C PRO A 35 1.68 18.86 12.83
N GLY A 36 1.26 18.85 14.10
CA GLY A 36 0.66 17.68 14.76
C GLY A 36 1.65 16.59 15.20
N ARG A 37 2.94 16.72 14.87
CA ARG A 37 4.00 15.77 15.27
C ARG A 37 4.03 15.54 16.77
N ASP A 38 4.23 16.60 17.53
CA ASP A 38 4.50 16.48 18.97
C ASP A 38 3.26 15.93 19.70
N ALA A 39 2.06 16.26 19.22
CA ALA A 39 0.80 15.71 19.72
C ALA A 39 0.70 14.19 19.45
N LEU A 40 1.09 13.73 18.26
CA LEU A 40 1.11 12.31 17.92
C LEU A 40 2.13 11.54 18.76
N LEU A 41 3.35 12.07 18.90
CA LEU A 41 4.41 11.45 19.72
C LEU A 41 4.00 11.39 21.20
N ALA A 42 3.38 12.45 21.71
CA ALA A 42 2.84 12.48 23.07
C ALA A 42 1.72 11.43 23.26
N LYS A 43 0.81 11.28 22.29
CA LYS A 43 -0.24 10.27 22.32
C LYS A 43 0.34 8.85 22.41
N ILE A 44 1.39 8.55 21.65
CA ILE A 44 2.04 7.23 21.68
C ILE A 44 2.69 6.96 23.03
N ASN A 45 3.49 7.90 23.54
CA ASN A 45 4.15 7.76 24.84
C ASN A 45 3.13 7.68 25.99
N GLN A 46 2.05 8.46 25.93
CA GLN A 46 0.94 8.38 26.87
C GLN A 46 0.28 7.00 26.80
N GLY A 47 0.01 6.48 25.59
CA GLY A 47 -0.50 5.14 25.36
C GLY A 47 0.33 4.05 26.02
N ALA A 48 1.67 4.11 25.88
CA ALA A 48 2.57 3.19 26.58
C ALA A 48 2.45 3.32 28.11
N SER A 49 2.57 4.54 28.64
CA SER A 49 2.56 4.79 30.08
C SER A 49 1.25 4.39 30.77
N THR A 50 0.09 4.72 30.16
CA THR A 50 -1.23 4.42 30.73
C THR A 50 -1.51 2.93 30.75
N ASN A 51 -0.88 2.16 29.87
CA ASN A 51 -1.05 0.71 29.78
C ASN A 51 0.10 -0.08 30.43
N GLY A 52 1.05 0.60 31.09
CA GLY A 52 2.19 -0.04 31.75
C GLY A 52 3.10 -0.80 30.78
N LEU A 53 3.22 -0.32 29.54
CA LEU A 53 4.02 -0.94 28.49
C LEU A 53 5.44 -0.39 28.49
N ASP A 54 6.42 -1.29 28.34
CA ASP A 54 7.82 -0.94 28.13
C ASP A 54 8.07 -0.64 26.64
N ALA A 55 7.69 0.58 26.26
CA ALA A 55 7.99 1.11 24.95
C ALA A 55 8.06 2.64 24.96
N HIS A 56 8.91 3.21 24.11
CA HIS A 56 9.03 4.65 23.91
C HIS A 56 9.31 4.98 22.45
N VAL A 57 9.05 6.23 22.07
CA VAL A 57 9.37 6.70 20.72
C VAL A 57 10.79 7.27 20.67
N GLU A 58 11.55 6.84 19.67
CA GLU A 58 12.86 7.40 19.33
C GLU A 58 12.83 8.04 17.94
N GLN A 59 13.53 9.16 17.79
CA GLN A 59 13.75 9.76 16.49
C GLN A 59 14.90 9.06 15.77
N GLU A 60 14.72 8.78 14.49
CA GLU A 60 15.82 8.33 13.63
C GLU A 60 16.83 9.48 13.42
N PRO A 61 18.14 9.20 13.42
CA PRO A 61 19.18 10.22 13.29
C PRO A 61 19.16 10.91 11.92
N THR A 62 18.67 10.20 10.90
CA THR A 62 18.52 10.68 9.53
C THR A 62 17.22 10.15 8.93
N ARG A 63 16.75 10.77 7.84
CA ARG A 63 15.63 10.20 7.06
C ARG A 63 16.02 8.80 6.57
N VAL A 64 15.15 7.83 6.80
CA VAL A 64 15.35 6.42 6.46
C VAL A 64 15.12 6.24 4.96
N PRO A 65 16.07 5.68 4.18
CA PRO A 65 15.90 5.45 2.75
C PRO A 65 14.72 4.51 2.44
N HIS A 66 14.02 4.74 1.32
CA HIS A 66 12.82 3.98 0.93
C HIS A 66 13.04 2.45 0.91
N ARG A 67 14.17 1.99 0.37
CA ARG A 67 14.56 0.57 0.41
C ARG A 67 14.60 0.00 1.82
N VAL A 68 15.16 0.75 2.77
CA VAL A 68 15.27 0.33 4.16
C VAL A 68 13.88 0.28 4.80
N ARG A 69 12.99 1.21 4.47
CA ARG A 69 11.59 1.18 4.93
C ARG A 69 10.86 -0.06 4.42
N ALA A 70 10.98 -0.36 3.13
CA ALA A 70 10.40 -1.54 2.50
C ALA A 70 10.96 -2.84 3.10
N GLN A 71 12.28 -2.90 3.33
CA GLN A 71 12.92 -4.05 3.97
C GLN A 71 12.40 -4.26 5.40
N ARG A 72 12.29 -3.20 6.21
CA ARG A 72 11.75 -3.28 7.57
C ARG A 72 10.33 -3.84 7.60
N ALA A 73 9.47 -3.44 6.66
CA ALA A 73 8.14 -4.01 6.52
C ALA A 73 8.19 -5.48 6.05
N ALA A 74 9.04 -5.81 5.09
CA ALA A 74 9.25 -7.18 4.60
C ALA A 74 9.74 -8.13 5.70
N ASP A 75 10.64 -7.68 6.57
CA ASP A 75 11.19 -8.44 7.71
C ASP A 75 10.11 -8.78 8.76
N LEU A 76 9.03 -7.99 8.81
CA LEU A 76 7.86 -8.25 9.64
C LEU A 76 6.82 -9.17 8.97
N GLY A 77 7.13 -9.71 7.79
CA GLY A 77 6.22 -10.53 6.98
C GLY A 77 5.38 -9.74 5.98
N GLY A 78 5.62 -8.43 5.88
CA GLY A 78 4.91 -7.47 5.05
C GLY A 78 4.19 -6.41 5.87
N GLY A 79 3.84 -5.31 5.22
CA GLY A 79 3.07 -4.24 5.83
C GLY A 79 2.99 -3.01 4.93
N ASP A 80 2.16 -2.05 5.32
CA ASP A 80 2.05 -0.74 4.69
C ASP A 80 2.79 0.35 5.47
N PHE A 81 3.13 1.44 4.81
CA PHE A 81 3.70 2.64 5.44
C PHE A 81 3.59 3.84 4.49
N PHE A 82 3.79 5.06 4.99
CA PHE A 82 3.82 6.26 4.16
C PHE A 82 5.15 6.43 3.43
N MET A 83 5.08 6.75 2.14
CA MET A 83 6.20 7.13 1.31
C MET A 83 5.87 8.43 0.60
N GLU A 84 6.35 9.57 1.12
CA GLU A 84 6.14 10.89 0.52
C GLU A 84 4.67 11.30 0.32
N GLY A 85 3.76 10.81 1.17
CA GLY A 85 2.33 11.15 1.14
C GLY A 85 1.42 9.93 0.98
N PRO A 86 1.47 9.20 -0.15
CA PRO A 86 0.68 7.99 -0.31
C PRO A 86 1.16 6.85 0.60
N MET A 87 0.21 5.99 0.95
CA MET A 87 0.50 4.72 1.62
C MET A 87 0.98 3.71 0.59
N VAL A 88 2.03 2.96 0.90
CA VAL A 88 2.57 1.89 0.04
C VAL A 88 2.62 0.60 0.83
N VAL A 89 2.56 -0.54 0.12
CA VAL A 89 2.72 -1.88 0.71
C VAL A 89 4.04 -2.47 0.28
N ALA A 90 4.78 -3.06 1.23
CA ALA A 90 5.96 -3.85 0.96
C ALA A 90 5.79 -5.29 1.47
N LEU A 91 6.34 -6.25 0.72
CA LEU A 91 6.32 -7.67 1.02
C LEU A 91 7.70 -8.29 0.79
N GLY A 92 8.10 -9.19 1.69
CA GLY A 92 9.26 -10.05 1.53
C GLY A 92 8.92 -11.35 0.79
N GLY A 93 9.96 -12.14 0.47
CA GLY A 93 9.79 -13.44 -0.19
C GLY A 93 9.47 -13.37 -1.69
N ILE A 94 9.64 -12.21 -2.30
CA ILE A 94 9.47 -12.00 -3.74
C ILE A 94 10.75 -12.44 -4.47
N PRO A 95 10.69 -13.38 -5.42
CA PRO A 95 11.87 -13.84 -6.13
C PRO A 95 12.35 -12.76 -7.12
N ASN A 96 13.68 -12.68 -7.31
CA ASN A 96 14.29 -11.74 -8.24
C ASN A 96 14.21 -12.23 -9.70
N ARG A 97 12.99 -12.25 -10.23
CA ARG A 97 12.68 -12.57 -11.64
C ARG A 97 11.38 -11.88 -12.04
N PRO A 98 11.11 -11.72 -13.36
CA PRO A 98 9.80 -11.30 -13.81
C PRO A 98 8.69 -12.21 -13.26
N LEU A 99 7.61 -11.59 -12.77
CA LEU A 99 6.44 -12.28 -12.25
C LEU A 99 5.26 -12.08 -13.21
N PRO A 100 4.47 -13.14 -13.49
CA PRO A 100 3.20 -12.98 -14.18
C PRO A 100 2.25 -12.09 -13.37
N VAL A 101 1.55 -11.20 -14.07
CA VAL A 101 0.48 -10.39 -13.50
C VAL A 101 -0.78 -10.62 -14.32
N THR A 102 -1.86 -10.99 -13.65
CA THR A 102 -3.21 -11.07 -14.23
C THR A 102 -4.09 -10.02 -13.59
N ALA A 103 -5.12 -9.58 -14.32
CA ALA A 103 -6.07 -8.62 -13.80
C ALA A 103 -7.47 -8.93 -14.36
N GLU A 104 -8.48 -8.75 -13.54
CA GLU A 104 -9.88 -8.98 -13.90
C GLU A 104 -10.66 -7.67 -13.89
N ARG A 105 -11.43 -7.43 -14.96
CA ARG A 105 -12.45 -6.38 -14.98
C ARG A 105 -13.80 -6.98 -14.64
N LEU A 106 -14.48 -6.37 -13.68
CA LEU A 106 -15.83 -6.72 -13.28
C LEU A 106 -16.77 -5.63 -13.78
N ASP A 107 -17.98 -6.02 -14.21
CA ASP A 107 -19.06 -5.07 -14.44
C ASP A 107 -19.86 -4.91 -13.15
N PHE A 108 -19.74 -3.74 -12.54
CA PHE A 108 -20.46 -3.41 -11.32
C PHE A 108 -21.86 -2.85 -11.60
N GLY A 109 -22.24 -2.71 -12.87
CA GLY A 109 -23.54 -2.21 -13.27
C GLY A 109 -23.80 -0.76 -12.85
N GLY A 110 -25.06 -0.35 -12.98
CA GLY A 110 -25.53 0.99 -12.57
C GLY A 110 -24.72 2.13 -13.22
N ASN A 111 -24.39 3.14 -12.40
CA ASN A 111 -23.59 4.29 -12.82
C ASN A 111 -22.07 4.04 -12.74
N VAL A 112 -21.64 2.84 -12.31
CA VAL A 112 -20.23 2.50 -12.10
C VAL A 112 -19.63 1.83 -13.34
N GLY A 113 -20.36 0.85 -13.90
CA GLY A 113 -19.98 0.09 -15.09
C GLY A 113 -18.76 -0.81 -14.90
N SER A 114 -18.06 -1.09 -16.00
CA SER A 114 -16.90 -1.99 -15.98
C SER A 114 -15.64 -1.32 -15.42
N ARG A 115 -15.08 -1.88 -14.36
CA ARG A 115 -13.89 -1.41 -13.63
C ARG A 115 -12.97 -2.58 -13.28
N TRP A 116 -11.73 -2.29 -12.90
CA TRP A 116 -10.83 -3.31 -12.34
C TRP A 116 -11.40 -3.83 -11.01
N GLY A 117 -11.50 -5.15 -10.89
CA GLY A 117 -11.88 -5.81 -9.65
C GLY A 117 -10.63 -6.18 -8.84
N GLU A 118 -9.78 -7.03 -9.42
CA GLU A 118 -8.59 -7.55 -8.77
C GLU A 118 -7.41 -7.61 -9.73
N VAL A 119 -6.21 -7.37 -9.20
CA VAL A 119 -4.92 -7.57 -9.88
C VAL A 119 -4.09 -8.54 -9.05
N THR A 120 -3.59 -9.58 -9.68
CA THR A 120 -2.88 -10.68 -9.02
C THR A 120 -1.48 -10.83 -9.60
N VAL A 121 -0.48 -10.71 -8.72
CA VAL A 121 0.92 -11.01 -9.01
C VAL A 121 1.21 -12.44 -8.56
N THR A 122 1.49 -13.33 -9.50
CA THR A 122 1.79 -14.73 -9.20
C THR A 122 3.26 -14.90 -8.83
N VAL A 123 3.53 -15.30 -7.59
CA VAL A 123 4.89 -15.47 -7.04
C VAL A 123 5.39 -16.90 -7.26
N SER A 124 4.55 -17.90 -7.04
CA SER A 124 4.87 -19.31 -7.23
C SER A 124 3.68 -20.11 -7.78
N THR A 125 3.91 -21.36 -8.16
CA THR A 125 2.87 -22.28 -8.67
C THR A 125 2.19 -23.08 -7.54
N GLY A 126 2.44 -22.73 -6.27
CA GLY A 126 1.82 -23.37 -5.12
C GLY A 126 0.32 -23.13 -5.07
N ARG A 127 -0.39 -23.92 -4.26
CA ARG A 127 -1.82 -23.72 -4.01
C ARG A 127 -1.98 -22.74 -2.83
N PRO A 128 -2.73 -21.64 -2.98
CA PRO A 128 -3.02 -20.77 -1.84
C PRO A 128 -3.95 -21.49 -0.86
N GLU A 129 -3.56 -21.53 0.40
CA GLU A 129 -4.37 -22.10 1.49
C GLU A 129 -4.82 -21.05 2.51
N ARG A 130 -4.07 -19.95 2.62
CA ARG A 130 -4.40 -18.83 3.49
C ARG A 130 -4.18 -17.51 2.78
N SER A 131 -5.17 -16.61 2.89
CA SER A 131 -5.05 -15.21 2.49
C SER A 131 -4.94 -14.33 3.72
N GLN A 132 -4.01 -13.39 3.73
CA GLN A 132 -3.84 -12.42 4.81
C GLN A 132 -3.79 -11.01 4.25
N LEU A 133 -4.57 -10.10 4.85
CA LEU A 133 -4.42 -8.67 4.59
C LEU A 133 -3.03 -8.23 5.06
N VAL A 134 -2.25 -7.67 4.15
CA VAL A 134 -0.89 -7.18 4.41
C VAL A 134 -0.96 -5.72 4.83
N GLY A 135 -1.75 -4.95 4.10
CA GLY A 135 -1.88 -3.51 4.30
C GLY A 135 -2.72 -2.90 3.20
N TYR A 136 -2.69 -1.58 3.16
CA TYR A 136 -3.37 -0.81 2.14
C TYR A 136 -2.36 0.04 1.37
N PHE A 137 -2.65 0.30 0.11
CA PHE A 137 -1.93 1.31 -0.66
C PHE A 137 -2.87 2.46 -1.01
N GLY A 138 -2.35 3.66 -0.94
CA GLY A 138 -3.04 4.89 -1.31
C GLY A 138 -2.71 5.24 -2.75
N VAL A 139 -3.72 5.69 -3.48
CA VAL A 139 -3.57 6.20 -4.85
C VAL A 139 -4.03 7.64 -4.89
N ASP A 140 -3.19 8.47 -5.49
CA ASP A 140 -3.45 9.85 -5.87
C ASP A 140 -3.21 9.95 -7.39
N TYR A 141 -4.13 10.57 -8.12
CA TYR A 141 -4.21 10.57 -9.59
C TYR A 141 -4.47 9.20 -10.24
N GLY A 142 -5.21 8.31 -9.56
CA GLY A 142 -5.72 7.05 -10.14
C GLY A 142 -4.69 6.01 -10.63
N THR A 143 -3.39 6.23 -10.43
CA THR A 143 -2.33 5.32 -10.93
C THR A 143 -1.80 4.42 -9.82
N ALA A 144 -1.84 3.11 -10.04
CA ALA A 144 -1.21 2.11 -9.17
C ALA A 144 0.11 1.63 -9.78
N LEU A 145 1.17 1.55 -8.95
CA LEU A 145 2.49 1.07 -9.35
C LEU A 145 2.86 -0.19 -8.57
N VAL A 146 3.46 -1.16 -9.26
CA VAL A 146 3.97 -2.40 -8.66
C VAL A 146 5.39 -2.65 -9.17
N GLY A 147 6.33 -2.80 -8.24
CA GLY A 147 7.72 -3.01 -8.61
C GLY A 147 8.65 -3.13 -7.42
N ASP A 148 9.93 -3.25 -7.74
CA ASP A 148 11.01 -3.23 -6.75
C ASP A 148 11.14 -1.84 -6.09
N ALA A 149 11.51 -1.79 -4.80
CA ALA A 149 11.53 -0.55 -4.02
C ALA A 149 12.55 0.49 -4.52
N ASP A 150 13.71 0.07 -5.05
CA ASP A 150 14.67 1.02 -5.62
C ASP A 150 14.17 1.55 -6.96
N ALA A 151 13.59 0.67 -7.78
CA ALA A 151 13.00 1.06 -9.06
C ALA A 151 11.86 2.07 -8.84
N LEU A 152 10.95 1.81 -7.89
CA LEU A 152 9.85 2.73 -7.54
C LEU A 152 10.31 4.06 -6.95
N SER A 153 11.54 4.13 -6.42
CA SER A 153 12.12 5.38 -5.91
C SER A 153 12.69 6.27 -7.02
N ASP A 154 12.76 5.77 -8.26
CA ASP A 154 13.26 6.52 -9.40
C ASP A 154 12.13 7.34 -10.06
N ARG A 155 12.29 8.67 -10.05
CA ARG A 155 11.30 9.61 -10.61
C ARG A 155 10.98 9.40 -12.10
N ARG A 156 11.85 8.71 -12.84
CA ARG A 156 11.62 8.40 -14.25
C ARG A 156 10.48 7.41 -14.45
N VAL A 157 10.24 6.53 -13.47
CA VAL A 157 9.17 5.53 -13.52
C VAL A 157 7.82 6.18 -13.80
N GLU A 158 7.49 7.24 -13.05
CA GLU A 158 6.21 7.92 -13.19
C GLU A 158 6.04 8.54 -14.59
N VAL A 159 7.08 9.20 -15.09
CA VAL A 159 7.04 9.86 -16.41
C VAL A 159 6.89 8.85 -17.54
N GLU A 160 7.64 7.74 -17.47
CA GLU A 160 7.64 6.72 -18.52
C GLU A 160 6.32 5.92 -18.54
N LEU A 161 5.80 5.57 -17.35
CA LEU A 161 4.57 4.81 -17.25
C LEU A 161 3.33 5.65 -17.56
N ARG A 162 3.29 6.92 -17.18
CA ARG A 162 2.14 7.79 -17.43
C ARG A 162 1.77 7.84 -18.91
N GLN A 163 2.76 8.04 -19.79
CA GLN A 163 2.51 8.05 -21.24
C GLN A 163 2.01 6.71 -21.79
N GLN A 164 2.50 5.60 -21.23
CA GLN A 164 2.05 4.27 -21.64
C GLN A 164 0.62 3.98 -21.18
N ILE A 165 0.30 4.34 -19.93
CA ILE A 165 -1.04 4.19 -19.34
C ILE A 165 -2.06 4.99 -20.15
N GLU A 166 -1.77 6.26 -20.44
CA GLU A 166 -2.65 7.13 -21.26
C GLU A 166 -2.90 6.55 -22.66
N ARG A 167 -1.88 5.93 -23.27
CA ARG A 167 -1.97 5.30 -24.59
C ARG A 167 -2.48 3.86 -24.56
N GLY A 168 -2.58 3.25 -23.38
CA GLY A 168 -2.91 1.84 -23.17
C GLY A 168 -4.36 1.46 -23.45
N GLY A 169 -5.17 2.43 -23.93
CA GLY A 169 -6.55 2.22 -24.37
C GLY A 169 -7.41 1.61 -23.26
N ARG A 170 -8.13 0.53 -23.59
CA ARG A 170 -9.08 -0.14 -22.68
C ARG A 170 -8.44 -0.61 -21.36
N PHE A 171 -7.17 -1.02 -21.40
CA PHE A 171 -6.50 -1.58 -20.24
C PHE A 171 -5.71 -0.54 -19.46
N ALA A 172 -5.24 0.53 -20.13
CA ALA A 172 -4.51 1.62 -19.48
C ALA A 172 -3.39 1.11 -18.55
N VAL A 173 -2.52 0.26 -19.11
CA VAL A 173 -1.37 -0.33 -18.42
C VAL A 173 -0.07 0.00 -19.17
N GLY A 174 1.04 0.00 -18.45
CA GLY A 174 2.38 0.19 -18.99
C GLY A 174 3.44 -0.54 -18.19
N THR A 175 4.61 -0.77 -18.79
CA THR A 175 5.77 -1.31 -18.07
C THR A 175 7.03 -0.53 -18.43
N CYS A 176 7.92 -0.33 -17.47
CA CYS A 176 9.25 0.22 -17.71
C CYS A 176 10.31 -0.62 -17.00
N ARG A 177 11.58 -0.44 -17.39
CA ARG A 177 12.71 -1.09 -16.73
C ARG A 177 13.62 -0.06 -16.08
N VAL A 178 13.86 -0.21 -14.78
CA VAL A 178 14.75 0.64 -14.00
C VAL A 178 15.63 -0.24 -13.13
N GLY A 179 16.96 -0.03 -13.18
CA GLY A 179 17.90 -0.78 -12.34
C GLY A 179 17.87 -2.30 -12.53
N GLY A 180 17.43 -2.79 -13.71
CA GLY A 180 17.24 -4.22 -13.98
C GLY A 180 15.91 -4.79 -13.49
N ALA A 181 15.11 -4.04 -12.73
CA ALA A 181 13.76 -4.41 -12.34
C ALA A 181 12.75 -3.97 -13.41
N THR A 182 11.66 -4.73 -13.56
CA THR A 182 10.48 -4.33 -14.33
C THR A 182 9.46 -3.73 -13.37
N VAL A 183 8.97 -2.53 -13.68
CA VAL A 183 7.86 -1.89 -12.96
C VAL A 183 6.62 -1.93 -13.82
N LEU A 184 5.50 -2.29 -13.21
CA LEU A 184 4.17 -2.22 -13.79
C LEU A 184 3.47 -0.95 -13.29
N GLY A 185 2.84 -0.22 -14.21
CA GLY A 185 1.90 0.85 -13.89
C GLY A 185 0.54 0.59 -14.52
N MET A 186 -0.52 0.96 -13.82
CA MET A 186 -1.89 0.83 -14.31
C MET A 186 -2.79 1.94 -13.80
N ASP A 187 -3.73 2.38 -14.64
CA ASP A 187 -4.92 3.09 -14.18
C ASP A 187 -5.76 2.12 -13.34
N ASN A 188 -6.08 2.50 -12.10
CA ASN A 188 -6.83 1.66 -11.18
C ASN A 188 -8.35 1.64 -11.51
N SER A 189 -8.80 2.45 -12.45
CA SER A 189 -10.17 2.69 -12.89
C SER A 189 -11.15 3.25 -11.85
N TRP A 190 -10.76 3.35 -10.58
CA TRP A 190 -11.60 3.86 -9.49
C TRP A 190 -11.27 5.31 -9.10
N GLY A 191 -10.12 5.83 -9.54
CA GLY A 191 -9.59 7.12 -9.12
C GLY A 191 -8.90 7.03 -7.77
N ASP A 192 -8.90 8.14 -7.04
CA ASP A 192 -8.17 8.25 -5.78
C ASP A 192 -8.82 7.41 -4.68
N GLY A 193 -7.99 6.83 -3.80
CA GLY A 193 -8.51 5.99 -2.73
C GLY A 193 -7.46 5.11 -2.06
N ILE A 194 -7.93 4.30 -1.11
CA ILE A 194 -7.13 3.37 -0.32
C ILE A 194 -7.59 1.96 -0.62
N PHE A 195 -6.68 1.09 -1.05
CA PHE A 195 -6.99 -0.24 -1.58
C PHE A 195 -6.22 -1.33 -0.83
N PRO A 196 -6.87 -2.42 -0.41
CA PRO A 196 -6.21 -3.47 0.35
C PRO A 196 -5.33 -4.35 -0.55
N VAL A 197 -4.23 -4.82 0.03
CA VAL A 197 -3.32 -5.80 -0.55
C VAL A 197 -3.30 -7.05 0.31
N TYR A 198 -3.52 -8.19 -0.33
CA TYR A 198 -3.48 -9.50 0.31
C TYR A 198 -2.26 -10.29 -0.15
N ALA A 199 -1.68 -11.06 0.77
CA ALA A 199 -0.70 -12.09 0.47
C ALA A 199 -1.36 -13.46 0.65
N ASP A 200 -1.32 -14.27 -0.38
CA ASP A 200 -1.76 -15.65 -0.32
C ASP A 200 -0.56 -16.56 -0.10
N ARG A 201 -0.69 -17.47 0.87
CA ARG A 201 0.37 -18.39 1.28
C ARG A 201 -0.11 -19.83 1.19
N ASP A 202 0.81 -20.73 0.89
CA ASP A 202 0.54 -22.18 0.91
C ASP A 202 0.57 -22.75 2.33
N ALA A 203 0.35 -24.07 2.44
CA ALA A 203 0.36 -24.81 3.71
C ALA A 203 1.65 -24.62 4.54
N SER A 204 2.78 -24.37 3.87
CA SER A 204 4.09 -24.18 4.48
C SER A 204 4.38 -22.72 4.85
N GLY A 205 3.47 -21.79 4.52
CA GLY A 205 3.62 -20.36 4.73
C GLY A 205 4.39 -19.63 3.62
N GLN A 206 4.77 -20.32 2.54
CA GLN A 206 5.46 -19.71 1.40
C GLN A 206 4.49 -18.84 0.59
N LEU A 207 5.00 -17.73 0.05
CA LEU A 207 4.19 -16.80 -0.72
C LEU A 207 3.84 -17.39 -2.10
N VAL A 208 2.55 -17.35 -2.44
CA VAL A 208 1.99 -17.88 -3.69
C VAL A 208 1.57 -16.75 -4.61
N SER A 209 0.83 -15.78 -4.09
CA SER A 209 0.37 -14.62 -4.84
C SER A 209 0.23 -13.39 -3.97
N VAL A 210 0.27 -12.23 -4.63
CA VAL A 210 -0.09 -10.94 -4.04
C VAL A 210 -1.28 -10.40 -4.81
N ARG A 211 -2.36 -10.03 -4.11
CA ARG A 211 -3.60 -9.55 -4.72
C ARG A 211 -3.87 -8.12 -4.30
N LEU A 212 -4.07 -7.24 -5.27
CA LEU A 212 -4.54 -5.88 -5.09
C LEU A 212 -6.03 -5.89 -5.41
N VAL A 213 -6.87 -5.66 -4.40
CA VAL A 213 -8.32 -5.62 -4.59
C VAL A 213 -8.72 -4.16 -4.84
N LEU A 214 -9.00 -3.86 -6.11
CA LEU A 214 -9.32 -2.51 -6.57
C LEU A 214 -10.82 -2.22 -6.47
N GLY A 215 -11.66 -3.21 -6.77
CA GLY A 215 -13.11 -3.07 -6.80
C GLY A 215 -13.82 -4.22 -6.12
N ASP A 216 -14.70 -3.89 -5.19
CA ASP A 216 -15.64 -4.80 -4.54
C ASP A 216 -17.01 -4.13 -4.41
N GLU A 217 -17.97 -4.86 -3.85
CA GLU A 217 -19.34 -4.37 -3.65
C GLU A 217 -19.39 -3.13 -2.73
N GLY A 218 -18.53 -3.05 -1.71
CA GLY A 218 -18.47 -1.90 -0.82
C GLY A 218 -17.99 -0.63 -1.56
N ARG A 219 -17.00 -0.78 -2.43
CA ARG A 219 -16.47 0.30 -3.25
C ARG A 219 -17.44 0.73 -4.34
N ARG A 220 -18.20 -0.21 -4.93
CA ARG A 220 -19.33 0.11 -5.82
C ARG A 220 -20.33 1.02 -5.11
N GLN A 221 -20.79 0.65 -3.92
CA GLN A 221 -21.76 1.43 -3.15
C GLN A 221 -21.23 2.82 -2.77
N LEU A 222 -19.94 2.94 -2.44
CA LEU A 222 -19.31 4.23 -2.18
C LEU A 222 -19.31 5.12 -3.43
N ALA A 223 -18.95 4.56 -4.59
CA ALA A 223 -18.94 5.29 -5.86
C ALA A 223 -20.35 5.78 -6.23
N GLU A 224 -21.38 4.95 -6.03
CA GLU A 224 -22.78 5.35 -6.26
C GLU A 224 -23.20 6.53 -5.37
N LYS A 225 -22.87 6.50 -4.08
CA LYS A 225 -23.17 7.61 -3.15
C LYS A 225 -22.49 8.91 -3.56
N VAL A 226 -21.23 8.85 -4.01
CA VAL A 226 -20.49 10.03 -4.49
C VAL A 226 -21.17 10.60 -5.73
N TRP A 227 -21.56 9.74 -6.66
CA TRP A 227 -22.27 10.14 -7.87
C TRP A 227 -23.62 10.80 -7.56
N GLU A 228 -24.44 10.20 -6.69
CA GLU A 228 -25.73 10.77 -6.27
C GLU A 228 -25.59 12.13 -5.58
N ARG A 229 -24.49 12.34 -4.85
CA ARG A 229 -24.20 13.63 -4.22
C ARG A 229 -23.84 14.69 -5.25
N ALA A 230 -22.98 14.35 -6.21
CA ALA A 230 -22.58 15.26 -7.28
C ALA A 230 -23.79 15.72 -8.12
N GLN A 231 -24.76 14.83 -8.36
CA GLN A 231 -26.00 15.21 -9.06
C GLN A 231 -26.86 16.20 -8.27
N ARG A 232 -26.94 16.05 -6.95
CA ARG A 232 -27.71 16.95 -6.08
C ARG A 232 -27.08 18.33 -5.92
N GLU A 233 -25.75 18.41 -5.96
CA GLU A 233 -25.01 19.67 -5.85
C GLU A 233 -24.92 20.41 -7.21
N GLY A 234 -25.13 19.71 -8.32
CA GLY A 234 -25.12 20.28 -9.68
C GLY A 234 -26.51 20.66 -10.24
N SER A 235 -27.58 20.49 -9.47
CA SER A 235 -28.97 20.85 -9.79
C SER A 235 -29.45 22.04 -8.98
#